data_AF-A0A2D7NXA7-F1
#
_entry.id   AF-A0A2D7NXA7-F1
#
_cell.length_a   1.000
_cell.length_b   1.000
_cell.length_c   1.000
_cell.angle_alpha   90.00
_cell.angle_beta   90.00
_cell.angle_gamma   90.00
#
_symmetry.space_group_name_H-M   'P 1'
#
loop_
_entity.id
_entity.type
_entity.pdbx_description
1 polymer ?
#
loop_
_entity_poly.entity_id
_entity_poly.type
_entity_poly.pdbx_seq_one_letter_code
_entity_poly.pdbx_strand_id
1 'polypeptide(L)'
;AMESSPMAYQFASINFSHMAIFMFIACVFVCIAVSMATDPPNFSKIRGLAFGTLHPKDKIDSKDNFDKIDALASVILVLIIVCILVYFTG
;
A
#
# COMPACT_ATOMS: atom_id res chain seq x y z
N ALA A 1 42.36 -1.41 -13.95
CA ALA A 1 41.56 -0.63 -14.91
C ALA A 1 40.10 -0.93 -14.62
N MET A 2 39.42 -0.06 -13.90
CA MET A 2 38.01 -0.24 -13.53
C MET A 2 37.17 0.43 -14.60
N GLU A 3 36.77 -0.34 -15.62
CA GLU A 3 35.72 0.08 -16.54
C GLU A 3 34.37 -0.13 -15.87
N SER A 4 34.13 0.59 -14.76
CA SER A 4 32.76 0.78 -14.28
C SER A 4 32.09 1.70 -15.29
N SER A 5 31.27 1.13 -16.17
CA SER A 5 30.47 1.89 -17.13
C SER A 5 29.83 3.07 -16.40
N PRO A 6 29.78 4.29 -16.97
CA PRO A 6 29.18 5.47 -16.32
C PRO A 6 27.76 5.22 -15.78
N MET A 7 27.07 4.24 -16.34
CA MET A 7 25.76 3.75 -15.90
C MET A 7 25.81 3.03 -14.55
N ALA A 8 26.78 2.13 -14.33
CA ALA A 8 26.89 1.35 -13.09
C ALA A 8 27.17 2.23 -11.87
N TYR A 9 27.97 3.29 -12.04
CA TYR A 9 28.22 4.28 -10.99
C TYR A 9 26.93 5.05 -10.63
N GLN A 10 26.15 5.45 -11.63
CA GLN A 10 24.87 6.13 -11.39
C GLN A 10 23.88 5.24 -10.63
N PHE A 11 23.79 3.94 -10.95
CA PHE A 11 22.97 2.99 -10.19
C PHE A 11 23.42 2.83 -8.74
N ALA A 12 24.72 2.75 -8.49
CA ALA A 12 25.26 2.62 -7.13
C ALA A 12 25.06 3.89 -6.27
N SER A 13 24.82 5.05 -6.90
CA SER A 13 24.57 6.32 -6.22
C SER A 13 23.11 6.55 -5.80
N ILE A 14 22.20 5.64 -6.14
CA ILE A 14 20.77 5.77 -5.80
C ILE A 14 20.56 5.53 -4.29
N ASN A 15 19.81 6.41 -3.63
CA ASN A 15 19.47 6.29 -2.22
C ASN A 15 18.54 5.08 -1.96
N PHE A 16 18.68 4.43 -0.79
CA PHE A 16 17.86 3.26 -0.41
C PHE A 16 16.35 3.49 -0.55
N SER A 17 15.85 4.69 -0.19
CA SER A 17 14.42 5.00 -0.30
C SER A 17 13.92 5.01 -1.75
N HIS A 18 14.76 5.45 -2.70
CA HIS A 18 14.41 5.42 -4.12
C HIS A 18 14.38 3.98 -4.64
N MET A 19 15.31 3.12 -4.20
CA MET A 19 15.30 1.69 -4.51
C MET A 19 14.05 0.98 -3.98
N ALA A 20 13.54 1.39 -2.81
CA ALA A 20 12.30 0.85 -2.24
C ALA A 20 11.08 1.15 -3.13
N ILE A 21 10.99 2.35 -3.71
CA ILE A 21 9.91 2.71 -4.63
C ILE A 21 9.97 1.84 -5.90
N PHE A 22 11.17 1.63 -6.47
CA PHE A 22 11.33 0.76 -7.62
C PHE A 22 10.92 -0.69 -7.33
N MET A 23 11.29 -1.22 -6.16
CA MET A 23 10.90 -2.57 -5.72
C MET A 23 9.39 -2.69 -5.46
N PHE A 24 8.76 -1.65 -4.91
CA PHE A 24 7.32 -1.62 -4.73
C PHE A 24 6.59 -1.70 -6.07
N ILE A 25 6.99 -0.90 -7.06
CA ILE A 25 6.42 -0.91 -8.40
C ILE A 25 6.63 -2.28 -9.07
N ALA A 26 7.84 -2.85 -8.96
CA ALA A 26 8.13 -4.17 -9.50
C ALA A 26 7.23 -5.27 -8.89
N CYS A 27 7.00 -5.23 -7.58
CA CYS A 27 6.09 -6.15 -6.89
C CYS A 27 4.65 -6.00 -7.38
N VAL A 28 4.13 -4.78 -7.48
CA VAL A 28 2.79 -4.51 -8.02
C VAL A 28 2.64 -5.06 -9.43
N PHE A 29 3.65 -4.84 -10.28
CA PHE A 29 3.65 -5.37 -11.65
C PHE A 29 3.60 -6.90 -11.66
N VAL A 30 4.39 -7.58 -10.81
CA VAL A 30 4.35 -9.04 -10.68
C VAL A 30 2.98 -9.52 -10.20
N CYS A 31 2.39 -8.87 -9.19
CA CYS A 31 1.06 -9.22 -8.71
C CYS A 31 0.00 -9.12 -9.82
N ILE A 32 0.02 -8.04 -10.61
CA ILE A 32 -0.91 -7.84 -11.73
C ILE A 32 -0.66 -8.89 -12.82
N ALA A 33 0.60 -9.06 -13.23
CA ALA A 33 0.97 -9.99 -14.29
C ALA A 33 0.58 -11.44 -13.94
N VAL A 34 0.89 -11.89 -12.71
CA VAL A 34 0.52 -13.21 -12.23
C VAL A 34 -0.99 -13.34 -12.08
N SER A 35 -1.68 -12.31 -11.57
CA SER A 35 -3.15 -12.34 -11.46
C SER A 35 -3.84 -12.46 -12.81
N MET A 36 -3.28 -11.88 -13.87
CA MET A 36 -3.83 -12.01 -15.23
C MET A 36 -3.42 -13.31 -15.91
N ALA A 37 -2.23 -13.83 -15.60
CA ALA A 37 -1.71 -15.06 -16.17
C ALA A 37 -2.30 -16.33 -15.51
N THR A 38 -2.98 -16.20 -14.37
CA THR A 38 -3.53 -17.33 -13.60
C THR A 38 -5.04 -17.42 -13.79
N ASP A 39 -5.55 -18.64 -13.98
CA ASP A 39 -6.98 -18.89 -14.08
C ASP A 39 -7.75 -18.44 -12.82
N PRO A 40 -9.00 -17.98 -12.96
CA PRO A 40 -9.81 -17.57 -11.82
C PRO A 40 -9.99 -18.73 -10.82
N PRO A 41 -9.88 -18.47 -9.50
CA PRO A 41 -10.00 -19.52 -8.50
C PRO A 41 -11.40 -20.13 -8.49
N ASN A 42 -11.49 -21.43 -8.28
CA ASN A 42 -12.77 -22.13 -8.19
C ASN A 42 -13.60 -21.63 -6.98
N PHE A 43 -14.64 -20.84 -7.25
CA PHE A 43 -15.50 -20.19 -6.25
C PHE A 43 -16.14 -21.16 -5.25
N SER A 44 -16.29 -22.44 -5.59
CA SER A 44 -16.82 -23.45 -4.67
C SER A 44 -15.87 -23.80 -3.53
N LYS A 45 -14.56 -23.60 -3.68
CA LYS A 45 -13.54 -23.92 -2.65
C LYS A 45 -13.19 -22.73 -1.73
N ILE A 46 -13.51 -21.49 -2.14
CA ILE A 46 -13.19 -20.25 -1.40
C ILE A 46 -14.38 -19.63 -0.65
N ARG A 47 -15.57 -20.24 -0.76
CA ARG A 47 -16.78 -19.83 -0.05
C ARG A 47 -16.60 -20.03 1.47
N GLY A 48 -16.48 -18.94 2.21
CA GLY A 48 -16.32 -18.89 3.67
C GLY A 48 -14.93 -18.42 4.12
N LEU A 49 -13.95 -18.26 3.22
CA LEU A 49 -12.55 -17.92 3.57
C LEU A 49 -12.22 -16.43 3.47
N ALA A 50 -13.05 -15.64 2.78
CA ALA A 50 -12.92 -14.19 2.73
C ALA A 50 -14.09 -13.54 3.48
N PHE A 51 -13.84 -12.41 4.16
CA PHE A 51 -14.86 -11.63 4.90
C PHE A 51 -16.12 -11.28 4.07
N GLY A 52 -16.04 -11.32 2.73
CA GLY A 52 -17.19 -11.16 1.82
C GLY A 52 -18.10 -12.39 1.67
N THR A 53 -17.76 -13.53 2.29
CA THR A 53 -18.52 -14.80 2.21
C THR A 53 -19.09 -15.26 3.55
N LEU A 54 -18.91 -14.46 4.60
CA LEU A 54 -19.44 -14.72 5.94
C LEU A 54 -20.74 -13.92 6.19
N HIS A 55 -21.60 -14.51 7.01
CA HIS A 55 -22.97 -14.09 7.31
C HIS A 55 -23.06 -12.63 7.80
N PRO A 56 -24.02 -11.82 7.32
CA PRO A 56 -24.12 -10.37 7.57
C PRO A 56 -24.55 -9.95 8.99
N LYS A 57 -24.33 -10.78 10.02
CA LYS A 57 -25.00 -10.62 11.32
C LYS A 57 -24.22 -9.85 12.39
N ASP A 58 -22.96 -9.52 12.15
CA ASP A 58 -22.14 -8.75 13.11
C ASP A 58 -21.81 -7.32 12.63
N LYS A 59 -22.50 -6.82 11.59
CA LYS A 59 -22.21 -5.51 10.98
C LYS A 59 -22.96 -4.33 11.63
N ILE A 60 -23.89 -4.59 12.54
CA ILE A 60 -24.92 -3.59 12.90
C ILE A 60 -24.63 -2.88 14.24
N ASP A 61 -23.94 -3.49 15.21
CA ASP A 61 -23.96 -2.95 16.58
C ASP A 61 -22.77 -2.07 17.00
N SER A 62 -21.75 -1.89 16.15
CA SER A 62 -20.55 -1.10 16.51
C SER A 62 -20.16 -0.01 15.50
N LYS A 63 -20.98 0.25 14.48
CA LYS A 63 -20.57 0.99 13.26
C LYS A 63 -20.57 2.51 13.42
N ASP A 64 -21.53 3.08 14.16
CA ASP A 64 -21.85 4.51 13.97
C ASP A 64 -20.89 5.47 14.71
N ASN A 65 -20.40 5.10 15.90
CA ASN A 65 -19.57 6.00 16.72
C ASN A 65 -18.07 5.87 16.44
N PHE A 66 -17.57 4.66 16.15
CA PHE A 66 -16.14 4.44 15.87
C PHE A 66 -15.74 5.03 14.51
N ASP A 67 -16.53 4.81 13.45
CA ASP A 67 -16.20 5.33 12.11
C ASP A 67 -16.09 6.87 12.08
N LYS A 68 -16.92 7.59 12.85
CA LYS A 68 -16.90 9.07 12.91
C LYS A 68 -15.70 9.61 13.69
N ILE A 69 -15.36 8.99 14.82
CA ILE A 69 -14.22 9.39 15.65
C ILE A 69 -12.91 9.07 14.93
N ASP A 70 -12.81 7.90 14.29
CA ASP A 70 -11.63 7.49 13.52
C ASP A 70 -11.40 8.42 12.31
N ALA A 71 -12.48 8.81 11.62
CA ALA A 71 -12.41 9.78 10.52
C ALA A 71 -11.93 11.16 10.99
N LEU A 72 -12.49 11.68 12.09
CA LEU A 72 -12.09 12.98 12.65
C LEU A 72 -10.63 12.96 13.11
N ALA A 73 -10.21 11.91 13.82
CA ALA A 73 -8.83 11.74 14.28
C ALA A 73 -7.84 11.65 13.11
N SER A 74 -8.19 10.94 12.03
CA SER A 74 -7.38 10.86 10.82
C SER A 74 -7.19 12.23 10.15
N VAL A 75 -8.25 13.03 10.03
CA VAL A 75 -8.16 14.38 9.44
C VAL A 75 -7.29 15.31 10.29
N ILE A 76 -7.48 15.30 11.62
CA ILE A 76 -6.67 16.12 12.54
C ILE A 76 -5.20 15.74 12.46
N LEU A 77 -4.89 14.43 12.41
CA LEU A 77 -3.53 13.93 12.28
C LEU A 77 -2.86 14.43 11.00
N VAL A 78 -3.55 14.32 9.86
CA VAL A 78 -3.05 14.81 8.57
C VAL A 78 -2.81 16.32 8.60
N LEU A 79 -3.73 17.10 9.18
CA LEU A 79 -3.57 18.54 9.34
C LEU A 79 -2.31 18.89 10.13
N ILE A 80 -2.07 18.21 11.26
CA ILE A 80 -0.88 18.43 12.10
C ILE A 80 0.39 18.11 11.30
N ILE A 81 0.44 16.99 10.57
CA ILE A 81 1.59 16.62 9.75
C ILE A 81 1.88 17.70 8.70
N VAL A 82 0.85 18.18 7.98
CA VAL A 82 1.01 19.24 6.98
C VAL A 82 1.52 20.53 7.61
N CYS A 83 0.94 20.96 8.74
CA CYS A 83 1.39 22.15 9.45
C CYS A 83 2.87 22.05 9.86
N ILE A 84 3.31 20.90 10.37
CA ILE A 84 4.70 20.65 10.73
C ILE A 84 5.60 20.73 9.48
N LEU A 85 5.24 20.01 8.41
CA LEU A 85 6.04 20.01 7.18
C LEU A 85 6.16 21.41 6.59
N VAL A 86 5.09 22.20 6.57
CA VAL A 86 5.13 23.59 6.10
C VAL A 86 5.97 24.47 7.03
N TYR A 87 5.81 24.35 8.35
CA TYR A 87 6.59 25.13 9.32
C TYR A 87 8.11 24.87 9.24
N PHE A 88 8.52 23.62 8.97
CA PHE A 88 9.94 23.27 8.85
C PHE A 88 10.51 23.45 7.43
N THR A 89 9.66 23.63 6.42
CA THR A 89 10.08 23.83 5.02
C THR A 89 10.00 25.28 4.58
N GLY A 90 9.19 26.12 5.23
CA GLY A 90 9.13 27.58 5.03
C GLY A 90 10.11 28.32 5.93
#